data_AF-A0A2V8MF72-F1
#
_entry.id   AF-A0A2V8MF72-F1
#
_cell.length_a   1.000
_cell.length_b   1.000
_cell.length_c   1.000
_cell.angle_alpha   90.00
_cell.angle_beta   90.00
_cell.angle_gamma   90.00
#
_symmetry.space_group_name_H-M   'P 1'
#
loop_
_entity.id
_entity.type
_entity.pdbx_description
1 polymer ?
#
loop_
_entity_poly.entity_id
_entity_poly.type
_entity_poly.pdbx_seq_one_letter_code
_entity_poly.pdbx_strand_id
1 'polypeptide(L)'
;MVLSQFHSATELLATYAGKASDLAPMLTDAPINRDLNMRLQYIAGWGLNSVMAADLYREILSHRQFPEDLLAGTGEHMETLREVLGRRHRTF
;
A
#
# COMPACT_ATOMS: atom_id res chain seq x y z
N MET A 1 15.49 6.36 13.43
CA MET A 1 14.41 7.06 12.70
C MET A 1 15.03 7.63 11.45
N VAL A 2 14.92 6.93 10.32
CA VAL A 2 15.37 7.46 9.03
C VAL A 2 14.19 8.26 8.49
N LEU A 3 14.35 9.58 8.38
CA LEU A 3 13.48 10.36 7.50
C LEU A 3 13.77 9.82 6.11
N SER A 4 12.84 9.09 5.52
CA SER A 4 12.95 8.66 4.12
C SER A 4 12.82 9.91 3.25
N GLN A 5 13.94 10.60 3.06
CA GLN A 5 14.05 11.69 2.12
C GLN A 5 14.06 11.06 0.74
N PHE A 6 13.09 11.42 -0.09
CA PHE A 6 13.06 11.02 -1.49
C PHE A 6 13.97 11.96 -2.28
N HIS A 7 14.86 11.38 -3.08
CA HIS A 7 15.84 12.12 -3.89
C HIS A 7 15.35 12.32 -5.33
N SER A 8 14.21 11.74 -5.70
CA SER A 8 13.56 11.94 -6.99
C SER A 8 12.05 11.69 -6.92
N ALA A 9 11.32 12.21 -7.91
CA ALA A 9 9.90 11.91 -8.08
C ALA A 9 9.68 10.39 -8.31
N THR A 10 10.58 9.74 -9.05
CA THR A 10 10.52 8.29 -9.30
C THR A 10 10.62 7.50 -7.99
N GLU A 11 11.51 7.90 -7.07
CA GLU A 11 11.67 7.24 -5.77
C GLU A 11 10.43 7.40 -4.90
N LEU A 12 9.82 8.59 -4.89
CA LEU A 12 8.55 8.84 -4.21
C LEU A 12 7.43 7.97 -4.81
N LEU A 13 7.26 8.00 -6.13
CA LEU A 13 6.20 7.28 -6.83
C LEU A 13 6.36 5.76 -6.75
N ALA A 14 7.59 5.26 -6.59
CA ALA A 14 7.87 3.85 -6.34
C ALA A 14 7.30 3.33 -5.01
N THR A 15 6.89 4.21 -4.08
CA THR A 15 6.22 3.84 -2.84
C THR A 15 4.71 3.60 -2.99
N TYR A 16 4.16 3.71 -4.21
CA TYR A 16 2.76 3.44 -4.48
C TYR A 16 2.37 2.01 -4.06
N ALA A 17 1.31 1.91 -3.25
CA ALA A 17 0.86 0.65 -2.66
C ALA A 17 -0.38 0.06 -3.35
N GLY A 18 -1.15 0.86 -4.10
CA GLY A 18 -2.40 0.45 -4.76
C GLY A 18 -3.49 1.50 -4.63
N LYS A 19 -4.57 1.34 -5.41
CA LYS A 19 -5.78 2.19 -5.32
C LYS A 19 -6.91 1.46 -4.60
N ALA A 20 -7.97 2.20 -4.25
CA ALA A 20 -9.12 1.66 -3.54
C ALA A 20 -9.74 0.43 -4.22
N SER A 21 -9.80 0.40 -5.56
CA SER A 21 -10.31 -0.76 -6.29
C SER A 21 -9.42 -2.00 -6.16
N ASP A 22 -8.10 -1.82 -6.03
CA ASP A 22 -7.15 -2.92 -5.89
C ASP A 22 -7.30 -3.57 -4.50
N LEU A 23 -7.55 -2.75 -3.47
CA LEU A 23 -7.69 -3.18 -2.08
C LEU A 23 -9.12 -3.59 -1.71
N ALA A 24 -10.10 -3.42 -2.61
CA ALA A 24 -11.48 -3.81 -2.37
C ALA A 24 -11.64 -5.27 -1.87
N PRO A 25 -10.88 -6.27 -2.39
CA PRO A 25 -10.96 -7.64 -1.90
C PRO A 25 -10.64 -7.79 -0.41
N MET A 26 -9.70 -7.01 0.13
CA MET A 26 -9.34 -7.03 1.56
C MET A 26 -10.49 -6.56 2.47
N LEU A 27 -11.47 -5.85 1.91
CA LEU A 27 -12.57 -5.23 2.64
C LEU A 27 -13.91 -5.95 2.46
N THR A 28 -13.96 -7.03 1.67
CA THR A 28 -15.21 -7.72 1.29
C THR A 28 -16.10 -8.05 2.49
N ASP A 29 -15.51 -8.54 3.58
CA ASP A 29 -16.22 -8.93 4.80
C ASP A 29 -15.93 -7.99 5.99
N ALA A 30 -15.25 -6.87 5.74
CA ALA A 30 -14.89 -5.93 6.78
C ALA A 30 -16.14 -5.15 7.25
N PRO A 31 -16.47 -5.15 8.56
CA PRO A 31 -17.59 -4.36 9.05
C PRO A 31 -17.33 -2.87 8.86
N ILE A 32 -18.32 -2.15 8.31
CA ILE A 32 -18.27 -0.68 8.13
C ILE A 32 -17.94 -0.02 9.46
N ASN A 33 -16.87 0.77 9.49
CA ASN A 33 -16.56 1.59 10.65
C ASN A 33 -17.44 2.84 10.67
N ARG A 34 -18.31 2.97 11.68
CA ARG A 34 -19.17 4.16 11.88
C ARG A 34 -18.53 5.23 12.78
N ASP A 35 -17.31 4.97 13.26
CA ASP A 35 -16.41 5.80 14.09
C ASP A 35 -16.94 6.31 15.45
N LEU A 36 -18.25 6.38 15.63
CA LEU A 36 -18.92 6.77 16.88
C LEU A 36 -18.62 5.86 18.08
N ASN A 37 -18.16 4.63 17.83
CA ASN A 37 -17.78 3.67 18.87
C ASN A 37 -16.26 3.51 19.00
N MET A 38 -15.45 4.30 18.28
CA MET A 38 -13.99 4.25 18.28
C MET A 38 -13.42 2.82 18.06
N ARG A 39 -14.17 1.93 17.39
CA ARG A 39 -13.83 0.50 17.30
C ARG A 39 -12.43 0.27 16.75
N LEU A 40 -12.08 0.96 15.66
CA LEU A 40 -10.75 0.80 15.05
C LEU A 40 -9.64 1.32 15.95
N GLN A 41 -9.86 2.42 16.67
CA GLN A 41 -8.87 2.99 17.59
C GLN A 41 -8.66 2.06 18.80
N TYR A 42 -9.73 1.47 19.31
CA TYR A 42 -9.66 0.45 20.37
C TYR A 42 -8.87 -0.79 19.93
N ILE A 43 -9.19 -1.33 18.75
CA ILE A 43 -8.46 -2.48 18.17
C ILE A 43 -6.99 -2.13 17.92
N ALA A 44 -6.71 -0.92 17.42
CA ALA A 44 -5.34 -0.43 17.24
C ALA A 44 -4.58 -0.35 18.57
N GLY A 45 -5.23 0.11 19.64
CA GLY A 45 -4.65 0.15 20.99
C GLY A 45 -4.36 -1.26 21.55
N TRP A 46 -5.23 -2.23 21.30
CA TRP A 46 -4.96 -3.64 21.61
C TRP A 46 -3.82 -4.23 20.77
N GLY A 47 -3.67 -3.78 19.53
CA GLY A 47 -2.59 -4.16 18.62
C GLY A 47 -1.24 -3.53 18.91
N LEU A 48 -1.07 -2.74 19.98
CA LEU A 48 0.15 -1.96 20.24
C LEU A 48 1.43 -2.81 20.36
N ASN A 49 1.30 -4.10 20.72
CA ASN A 49 2.43 -5.05 20.76
C ASN A 49 2.42 -6.06 19.60
N SER A 50 1.61 -5.83 18.57
CA SER A 50 1.50 -6.73 17.42
C SER A 50 2.64 -6.54 16.43
N VAL A 51 3.20 -7.64 15.95
CA VAL A 51 4.19 -7.67 14.85
C VAL A 51 3.54 -7.80 13.47
N MET A 52 2.20 -7.78 13.39
CA MET A 52 1.43 -8.02 12.15
C MET A 52 1.57 -6.93 11.09
N ALA A 53 2.11 -5.75 11.43
CA ALA A 53 2.19 -4.63 10.49
C ALA A 53 2.97 -4.98 9.21
N ALA A 54 4.05 -5.77 9.33
CA ALA A 54 4.83 -6.21 8.19
C ALA A 54 4.05 -7.18 7.29
N ASP A 55 3.20 -8.03 7.88
CA ASP A 55 2.42 -9.02 7.15
C ASP A 55 1.26 -8.35 6.42
N LEU A 56 0.56 -7.44 7.11
CA LEU A 56 -0.51 -6.63 6.52
C LEU A 56 0.03 -5.77 5.37
N TYR A 57 1.22 -5.18 5.52
CA TYR A 57 1.84 -4.41 4.45
C TYR A 57 2.17 -5.28 3.23
N ARG A 58 2.65 -6.52 3.43
CA ARG A 58 2.86 -7.46 2.31
C ARG A 58 1.55 -7.86 1.64
N GLU A 59 0.48 -8.03 2.40
CA GLU A 59 -0.86 -8.33 1.87
C GLU A 59 -1.36 -7.17 1.00
N ILE A 60 -1.28 -5.92 1.49
CA ILE A 60 -1.60 -4.71 0.71
C ILE A 60 -0.84 -4.71 -0.62
N LEU A 61 0.48 -4.93 -0.58
CA LEU A 61 1.30 -4.95 -1.78
C LEU A 61 1.00 -6.13 -2.72
N SER A 62 0.41 -7.21 -2.23
CA SER A 62 0.02 -8.36 -3.07
C SER A 62 -1.16 -8.05 -3.99
N HIS A 63 -1.98 -7.06 -3.63
CA HIS A 63 -3.10 -6.57 -4.42
C HIS A 63 -2.71 -5.48 -5.43
N ARG A 64 -1.53 -4.86 -5.25
CA ARG A 64 -1.07 -3.74 -6.07
C ARG A 64 -1.07 -4.07 -7.55
N GLN A 65 -1.66 -3.18 -8.34
CA GLN A 65 -1.54 -3.17 -9.79
C GLN A 65 -0.84 -1.89 -10.24
N PHE A 66 -0.22 -1.92 -11.43
CA PHE A 66 0.35 -0.72 -12.00
C PHE A 66 -0.81 0.24 -12.38
N PRO A 67 -0.83 1.49 -11.89
CA PRO A 67 -1.99 2.37 -12.04
C PRO A 67 -1.91 3.17 -13.35
N GLU A 68 -2.22 2.52 -14.47
CA GLU A 68 -2.21 3.13 -15.82
C GLU A 68 -3.09 4.40 -15.91
N ASP A 69 -4.10 4.53 -15.05
CA ASP A 69 -5.03 5.66 -14.99
C ASP A 69 -4.59 6.80 -14.05
N LEU A 70 -3.60 6.58 -13.17
CA LEU A 70 -3.11 7.59 -12.21
C LEU A 70 -1.70 8.09 -12.54
N LEU A 71 -0.85 7.24 -13.11
CA LEU A 71 0.53 7.59 -13.45
C LEU A 71 0.68 7.71 -14.97
N ALA A 72 0.84 8.95 -15.43
CA ALA A 72 1.08 9.28 -16.83
C ALA A 72 2.53 9.75 -17.04
N GLY A 73 3.14 9.31 -18.13
CA GLY A 73 4.51 9.67 -18.47
C GLY A 73 5.07 8.79 -19.59
N THR A 74 6.28 9.11 -20.04
CA THR A 74 6.99 8.37 -21.09
C THR A 74 8.49 8.32 -20.78
N GLY A 75 9.21 7.38 -21.38
CA GLY A 75 10.65 7.26 -21.27
C GLY A 75 11.13 6.47 -20.05
N GLU A 76 12.40 6.64 -19.71
CA GLU A 76 13.13 5.80 -18.74
C GLU A 76 12.49 5.78 -17.35
N HIS A 77 12.03 6.93 -16.84
CA HIS A 77 11.37 7.00 -15.54
C HIS A 77 10.07 6.19 -15.49
N MET A 78 9.32 6.18 -16.59
CA MET A 78 8.08 5.43 -16.69
C MET A 78 8.36 3.92 -16.77
N GLU A 79 9.37 3.52 -17.54
CA GLU A 79 9.79 2.12 -17.60
C GLU A 79 10.26 1.61 -16.23
N THR A 80 11.04 2.44 -15.52
CA THR A 80 11.49 2.15 -14.15
C THR A 80 10.32 1.94 -13.20
N LEU A 81 9.28 2.79 -13.27
CA LEU A 81 8.09 2.64 -12.43
C LEU A 81 7.31 1.37 -12.75
N ARG A 82 7.15 1.02 -14.03
CA ARG A 82 6.49 -0.25 -14.42
C ARG A 82 7.25 -1.45 -13.90
N GLU A 83 8.58 -1.42 -13.98
CA GLU A 83 9.41 -2.49 -13.45
C GLU A 83 9.28 -2.62 -11.92
N VAL A 84 9.48 -1.53 -11.18
CA VAL A 84 9.50 -1.54 -9.71
C VAL A 84 8.11 -1.87 -9.14
N LEU A 85 7.05 -1.29 -9.68
CA LEU A 85 5.68 -1.51 -9.20
C LEU A 85 5.10 -2.83 -9.71
N GLY A 86 5.53 -3.32 -10.87
CA GLY A 86 5.11 -4.59 -11.45
C GLY A 86 5.76 -5.83 -10.81
N ARG A 87 6.85 -5.67 -10.05
CA ARG A 87 7.44 -6.77 -9.28
C ARG A 87 6.43 -7.29 -8.27
N ARG A 88 6.00 -8.54 -8.47
CA ARG A 88 5.16 -9.26 -7.52
C ARG A 88 5.97 -9.50 -6.25
N HIS A 89 5.54 -8.90 -5.13
CA HIS A 89 6.11 -9.21 -3.82
C HIS A 89 5.84 -10.70 -3.53
N ARG A 90 6.90 -11.51 -3.52
CA ARG A 90 6.80 -12.96 -3.24
C ARG A 90 6.32 -13.14 -1.80
N THR A 91 5.16 -13.78 -1.64
CA THR A 91 4.74 -14.40 -0.39
C THR A 91 5.64 -15.62 -0.14
N PHE A 92 6.27 -15.67 1.05
CA PHE A 92 6.95 -16.87 1.56
C PHE A 92 5.97 -17.65 2.42
#